data_AF-A0A8J3JV29-F1
#
_entry.id   AF-A0A8J3JV29-F1
#
_cell.length_a   1.000
_cell.length_b   1.000
_cell.length_c   1.000
_cell.angle_alpha   90.00
_cell.angle_beta   90.00
_cell.angle_gamma   90.00
#
_symmetry.space_group_name_H-M   'P 1'
#
loop_
_entity.id
_entity.type
_entity.pdbx_description
1 polymer ?
#
loop_
_entity_poly.entity_id
_entity_poly.type
_entity_poly.pdbx_seq_one_letter_code
_entity_poly.pdbx_strand_id
1 'polypeptide(L)'
;MTCPAPRPRLPWRAGVGAAAALAVAVPAYTAFAPDASAAGALTTADGYLAEPVSPFDDGHPAITGLDPALRDAVRKAAVEARADGVTLVINSGWRSRDHQEHLLKEAVAEHGPEQARRLVNTPDRSTHVTGDAVDVGPVEADRWLQRHGGAYGLCQIYANEIWHFELRSQPCPPMLPDASAG
;
A
#
# COMPACT_ATOMS: atom_id res chain seq x y z
N MET A 1 -33.73 -1.80 -11.05
CA MET A 1 -32.41 -1.91 -11.71
C MET A 1 -32.57 -2.89 -12.85
N THR A 2 -32.64 -2.37 -14.06
CA THR A 2 -33.09 -3.10 -15.26
C THR A 2 -31.86 -3.49 -16.07
N CYS A 3 -31.71 -4.79 -16.40
CA CYS A 3 -30.61 -5.30 -17.22
C CYS A 3 -30.67 -4.75 -18.66
N PRO A 4 -29.54 -4.32 -19.26
CA PRO A 4 -29.48 -4.02 -20.69
C PRO A 4 -29.38 -5.29 -21.54
N ALA A 5 -30.02 -5.26 -22.71
CA ALA A 5 -30.09 -6.36 -23.67
C ALA A 5 -28.79 -6.60 -24.46
N PRO A 6 -28.53 -7.84 -24.94
CA PRO A 6 -27.31 -8.19 -25.67
C PRO A 6 -27.29 -7.65 -27.11
N ARG A 7 -26.11 -7.21 -27.56
CA ARG A 7 -25.87 -6.71 -28.93
C ARG A 7 -25.79 -7.86 -29.96
N PRO A 8 -26.38 -7.73 -31.16
CA PRO A 8 -26.29 -8.73 -32.22
C PRO A 8 -24.88 -8.75 -32.85
N ARG A 9 -24.43 -9.94 -33.23
CA ARG A 9 -23.14 -10.23 -33.85
C ARG A 9 -23.29 -10.47 -35.36
N LEU A 10 -22.24 -10.05 -36.09
CA LEU A 10 -21.73 -10.54 -37.40
C LEU A 10 -22.45 -10.06 -38.69
N PRO A 11 -21.77 -9.99 -39.86
CA PRO A 11 -20.81 -11.00 -40.35
C PRO A 11 -19.42 -10.54 -40.81
N TRP A 12 -18.48 -11.45 -40.60
CA TRP A 12 -17.14 -11.50 -41.17
C TRP A 12 -17.24 -11.63 -42.70
N ARG A 13 -16.71 -10.64 -43.43
CA ARG A 13 -16.49 -10.77 -44.87
C ARG A 13 -15.06 -11.24 -45.11
N ALA A 14 -14.93 -12.46 -45.62
CA ALA A 14 -13.70 -12.95 -46.21
C ALA A 14 -13.43 -12.20 -47.52
N GLY A 15 -12.25 -11.59 -47.61
CA GLY A 15 -11.75 -10.96 -48.83
C GLY A 15 -10.28 -11.36 -49.01
N VAL A 16 -10.06 -12.31 -49.92
CA VAL A 16 -8.73 -12.66 -50.43
C VAL A 16 -8.31 -11.56 -51.41
N GLY A 17 -7.13 -10.97 -51.23
CA GLY A 17 -6.61 -9.91 -52.09
C GLY A 17 -5.08 -9.82 -52.04
N ALA A 18 -4.48 -10.30 -53.13
CA ALA A 18 -3.13 -10.12 -53.68
C ALA A 18 -2.07 -9.27 -52.95
N ALA A 19 -0.85 -9.83 -52.95
CA ALA A 19 0.41 -9.24 -52.51
C ALA A 19 0.82 -7.96 -53.26
N ALA A 20 1.37 -7.00 -52.52
CA ALA A 20 2.37 -6.05 -53.00
C ALA A 20 3.29 -5.68 -51.84
N ALA A 21 4.51 -6.20 -51.85
CA ALA A 21 5.55 -5.85 -50.90
C ALA A 21 6.10 -4.46 -51.24
N LEU A 22 5.64 -3.42 -50.55
CA LEU A 22 6.34 -2.14 -50.47
C LEU A 22 7.24 -2.15 -49.23
N ALA A 23 8.55 -2.24 -49.45
CA ALA A 23 9.54 -1.99 -48.41
C ALA A 23 9.56 -0.48 -48.10
N VAL A 24 8.80 -0.07 -47.09
CA VAL A 24 8.94 1.25 -46.49
C VAL A 24 10.09 1.16 -45.48
N ALA A 25 11.17 1.88 -45.74
CA ALA A 25 12.27 2.04 -44.79
C ALA A 25 11.72 2.76 -43.54
N VAL A 26 11.55 2.01 -42.45
CA VAL A 26 11.21 2.57 -41.14
C VAL A 26 12.50 3.22 -40.61
N PRO A 27 12.53 4.55 -40.35
CA PRO A 27 13.64 5.11 -39.61
C PRO A 27 13.66 4.42 -38.25
N ALA A 28 14.78 3.80 -37.91
CA ALA A 28 15.00 3.27 -36.57
C ALA A 28 14.89 4.45 -35.60
N TYR A 29 13.69 4.65 -35.05
CA TYR A 29 13.54 5.37 -33.81
C TYR A 29 14.36 4.58 -32.81
N THR A 30 15.56 5.08 -32.51
CA THR A 30 16.24 4.72 -31.27
C THR A 30 15.21 4.97 -30.18
N ALA A 31 14.60 3.89 -29.70
CA ALA A 31 13.85 3.96 -28.47
C ALA A 31 14.83 4.56 -27.47
N PHE A 32 14.54 5.78 -27.01
CA PHE A 32 14.99 6.17 -25.70
C PHE A 32 14.43 5.08 -24.80
N ALA A 33 15.26 4.10 -24.46
CA ALA A 33 15.04 3.34 -23.26
C ALA A 33 14.82 4.40 -22.19
N PRO A 34 13.68 4.40 -21.48
CA PRO A 34 13.64 5.19 -20.27
C PRO A 34 14.87 4.73 -19.49
N ASP A 35 15.77 5.66 -19.16
CA ASP A 35 16.74 5.41 -18.11
C ASP A 35 15.91 4.84 -16.97
N ALA A 36 16.08 3.53 -16.74
CA ALA A 36 15.59 2.89 -15.55
C ALA A 36 16.32 3.63 -14.45
N SER A 37 15.62 4.62 -13.89
CA SER A 37 16.12 5.45 -12.83
C SER A 37 16.76 4.54 -11.81
N ALA A 38 17.99 4.85 -11.41
CA ALA A 38 18.78 4.09 -10.46
C ALA A 38 18.20 4.19 -9.03
N ALA A 39 16.90 3.92 -8.88
CA ALA A 39 16.31 3.42 -7.66
C ALA A 39 16.32 1.90 -7.80
N GLY A 40 17.15 1.22 -7.00
CA GLY A 40 17.10 -0.24 -6.93
C GLY A 40 15.67 -0.69 -6.70
N ALA A 41 15.20 -1.69 -7.46
CA ALA A 41 13.86 -2.24 -7.27
C ALA A 41 13.69 -2.61 -5.79
N LEU A 42 12.65 -2.10 -5.14
CA LEU A 42 12.37 -2.39 -3.73
C LEU A 42 12.29 -3.90 -3.53
N THR A 43 12.91 -4.36 -2.44
CA THR A 43 12.99 -5.78 -2.12
C THR A 43 12.32 -6.09 -0.80
N THR A 44 12.12 -7.38 -0.51
CA THR A 44 11.69 -7.83 0.83
C THR A 44 12.56 -7.26 1.96
N ALA A 45 13.87 -7.05 1.72
CA ALA A 45 14.77 -6.46 2.71
C ALA A 45 14.42 -5.00 3.05
N ASP A 46 13.73 -4.30 2.15
CA ASP A 46 13.22 -2.94 2.33
C ASP A 46 11.86 -2.90 3.04
N GLY A 47 11.37 -4.05 3.52
CA GLY A 47 10.03 -4.19 4.06
C GLY A 47 8.93 -4.12 3.00
N TYR A 48 9.29 -4.26 1.71
CA TYR A 48 8.31 -4.30 0.63
C TYR A 48 7.45 -5.56 0.69
N LEU A 49 6.14 -5.39 0.53
CA LEU A 49 5.14 -6.44 0.50
C LEU A 49 4.49 -6.47 -0.88
N ALA A 50 4.69 -7.55 -1.63
CA ALA A 50 4.00 -7.77 -2.90
C ALA A 50 2.52 -8.15 -2.68
N GLU A 51 2.22 -8.77 -1.55
CA GLU A 51 0.88 -9.16 -1.09
C GLU A 51 0.81 -8.95 0.43
N PRO A 52 -0.39 -8.75 1.01
CA PRO A 52 -0.55 -8.65 2.46
C PRO A 52 -0.05 -9.92 3.18
N VAL A 53 0.57 -9.74 4.34
CA VAL A 53 1.13 -10.85 5.14
C VAL A 53 0.42 -10.99 6.48
N SER A 54 0.58 -12.16 7.09
CA SER A 54 0.12 -12.40 8.46
C SER A 54 0.94 -11.57 9.45
N PRO A 55 0.35 -11.02 10.54
CA PRO A 55 1.10 -10.41 11.64
C PRO A 55 2.02 -11.41 12.37
N PHE A 56 1.87 -12.71 12.09
CA PHE A 56 2.69 -13.81 12.61
C PHE A 56 3.77 -14.28 11.63
N ASP A 57 3.99 -13.57 10.51
CA ASP A 57 5.08 -13.89 9.57
C ASP A 57 6.44 -13.42 10.14
N ASP A 58 7.02 -14.25 11.01
CA ASP A 58 8.33 -14.00 11.63
C ASP A 58 9.52 -14.07 10.65
N GLY A 59 9.28 -14.39 9.36
CA GLY A 59 10.30 -14.39 8.33
C GLY A 59 10.41 -13.07 7.55
N HIS A 60 9.36 -12.24 7.58
CA HIS A 60 9.30 -11.05 6.73
C HIS A 60 9.83 -9.78 7.44
N PRO A 61 10.74 -9.00 6.83
CA PRO A 61 11.27 -7.76 7.42
C PRO A 61 10.20 -6.73 7.80
N ALA A 62 9.11 -6.64 7.02
CA ALA A 62 7.97 -5.77 7.36
C ALA A 62 7.34 -6.10 8.74
N ILE A 63 7.47 -7.34 9.22
CA ILE A 63 6.97 -7.76 10.53
C ILE A 63 8.09 -7.77 11.57
N THR A 64 9.27 -8.27 11.21
CA THR A 64 10.39 -8.38 12.16
C THR A 64 11.05 -7.05 12.49
N GLY A 65 10.93 -6.05 11.62
CA GLY A 65 11.39 -4.68 11.84
C GLY A 65 10.44 -3.79 12.63
N LEU A 66 9.23 -4.26 12.97
CA LEU A 66 8.33 -3.51 13.85
C LEU A 66 8.93 -3.42 15.25
N ASP A 67 8.62 -2.32 15.97
CA ASP A 67 8.86 -2.24 17.39
C ASP A 67 8.25 -3.48 18.09
N PRO A 68 9.00 -4.17 18.97
CA PRO A 68 8.52 -5.40 19.58
C PRO A 68 7.19 -5.25 20.33
N ALA A 69 6.96 -4.11 21.00
CA ALA A 69 5.72 -3.88 21.71
C ALA A 69 4.54 -3.67 20.74
N LEU A 70 4.77 -2.95 19.62
CA LEU A 70 3.75 -2.80 18.58
C LEU A 70 3.41 -4.17 17.97
N ARG A 71 4.43 -4.96 17.61
CA ARG A 71 4.24 -6.30 17.05
C ARG A 71 3.42 -7.19 17.99
N ASP A 72 3.71 -7.17 19.28
CA ASP A 72 2.97 -7.94 20.28
C ASP A 72 1.52 -7.46 20.43
N ALA A 73 1.28 -6.15 20.41
CA ALA A 73 -0.06 -5.57 20.47
C ALA A 73 -0.90 -5.98 19.25
N VAL A 74 -0.33 -5.87 18.04
CA VAL A 74 -0.98 -6.28 16.79
C VAL A 74 -1.31 -7.77 16.81
N ARG A 75 -0.41 -8.63 17.29
CA ARG A 75 -0.66 -10.07 17.41
C ARG A 75 -1.79 -10.39 18.37
N LYS A 76 -1.83 -9.74 19.54
CA LYS A 76 -2.93 -9.91 20.50
C LYS A 76 -4.27 -9.47 19.91
N ALA A 77 -4.29 -8.31 19.26
CA ALA A 77 -5.48 -7.82 18.57
C ALA A 77 -5.92 -8.78 17.44
N ALA A 78 -4.98 -9.33 16.67
CA ALA A 78 -5.28 -10.28 15.59
C ALA A 78 -5.89 -11.60 16.09
N VAL A 79 -5.46 -12.11 17.26
CA VAL A 79 -6.07 -13.30 17.88
C VAL A 79 -7.53 -13.04 18.26
N GLU A 80 -7.79 -11.92 18.94
CA GLU A 80 -9.13 -11.57 19.42
C GLU A 80 -10.07 -11.20 18.27
N ALA A 81 -9.59 -10.44 17.28
CA ALA A 81 -10.34 -10.15 16.06
C ALA A 81 -10.78 -11.44 15.36
N ARG A 82 -9.92 -12.46 15.32
CA ARG A 82 -10.25 -13.74 14.70
C ARG A 82 -11.33 -14.51 15.47
N ALA A 83 -11.39 -14.36 16.80
CA ALA A 83 -12.48 -14.92 17.60
C ALA A 83 -13.84 -14.27 17.27
N ASP A 84 -13.81 -13.01 16.83
CA ASP A 84 -14.98 -12.27 16.31
C ASP A 84 -15.24 -12.51 14.81
N GLY A 85 -14.47 -13.39 14.15
CA GLY A 85 -14.60 -13.71 12.73
C GLY A 85 -13.87 -12.76 11.77
N VAL A 86 -13.12 -11.79 12.30
CA VAL A 86 -12.36 -10.78 11.54
C VAL A 86 -10.92 -11.26 11.34
N THR A 87 -10.44 -11.36 10.10
CA THR A 87 -9.04 -11.74 9.82
C THR A 87 -8.19 -10.52 9.56
N LEU A 88 -7.20 -10.27 10.43
CA LEU A 88 -6.25 -9.18 10.32
C LEU A 88 -5.02 -9.59 9.48
N VAL A 89 -4.70 -8.79 8.46
CA VAL A 89 -3.46 -8.87 7.68
C VAL A 89 -2.71 -7.53 7.72
N ILE A 90 -1.42 -7.57 7.41
CA ILE A 90 -0.56 -6.38 7.32
C ILE A 90 -0.35 -6.04 5.86
N ASN A 91 -0.80 -4.85 5.46
CA ASN A 91 -0.59 -4.30 4.12
C ASN A 91 0.76 -3.58 4.03
N SER A 92 1.21 -2.97 5.13
CA SER A 92 2.50 -2.29 5.24
C SER A 92 2.93 -2.26 6.72
N GLY A 93 4.16 -2.66 7.01
CA GLY A 93 4.72 -2.72 8.36
C GLY A 93 5.94 -1.84 8.47
N TRP A 94 7.03 -2.36 9.03
CA TRP A 94 8.32 -1.68 8.94
C TRP A 94 8.75 -1.54 7.48
N ARG A 95 9.34 -0.40 7.12
CA ARG A 95 9.93 -0.19 5.80
C ARG A 95 11.22 0.62 5.86
N SER A 96 12.11 0.38 4.90
CA SER A 96 13.37 1.13 4.83
C SER A 96 13.13 2.61 4.49
N ARG A 97 14.14 3.44 4.76
CA ARG A 97 14.14 4.85 4.34
C ARG A 97 13.99 4.99 2.82
N ASP A 98 14.65 4.13 2.06
CA ASP A 98 14.62 4.15 0.60
C ASP A 98 13.24 3.77 0.05
N HIS A 99 12.57 2.80 0.69
CA HIS A 99 11.16 2.48 0.41
C HIS A 99 10.25 3.68 0.69
N GLN A 100 10.42 4.35 1.82
CA GLN A 100 9.66 5.57 2.11
C GLN A 100 9.87 6.66 1.06
N GLU A 101 11.12 6.87 0.63
CA GLU A 101 11.46 7.86 -0.37
C GLU A 101 10.87 7.52 -1.74
N HIS A 102 10.85 6.23 -2.09
CA HIS A 102 10.19 5.76 -3.30
C HIS A 102 8.70 6.10 -3.33
N LEU A 103 7.96 5.76 -2.25
CA LEU A 103 6.53 6.07 -2.15
C LEU A 103 6.24 7.58 -2.24
N LEU A 104 7.08 8.40 -1.61
CA LEU A 104 6.92 9.84 -1.71
C LEU A 104 7.16 10.34 -3.14
N LYS A 105 8.19 9.84 -3.84
CA LYS A 105 8.45 10.18 -5.23
C LYS A 105 7.28 9.79 -6.15
N GLU A 106 6.71 8.60 -5.96
CA GLU A 106 5.53 8.15 -6.70
C GLU A 106 4.32 9.06 -6.46
N ALA A 107 4.02 9.36 -5.19
CA ALA A 107 2.91 10.25 -4.85
C ALA A 107 3.10 11.66 -5.41
N VAL A 108 4.33 12.19 -5.44
CA VAL A 108 4.64 13.48 -6.06
C VAL A 108 4.42 13.43 -7.58
N ALA A 109 4.83 12.34 -8.23
CA ALA A 109 4.64 12.17 -9.67
C ALA A 109 3.15 12.05 -10.04
N GLU A 110 2.34 11.40 -9.21
CA GLU A 110 0.91 11.16 -9.48
C GLU A 110 0.02 12.35 -9.08
N HIS A 111 0.28 12.96 -7.92
CA HIS A 111 -0.64 13.94 -7.32
C HIS A 111 -0.06 15.35 -7.20
N GLY A 112 1.22 15.52 -7.55
CA GLY A 112 1.95 16.77 -7.33
C GLY A 112 2.41 16.92 -5.87
N PRO A 113 3.37 17.82 -5.61
CA PRO A 113 4.09 17.88 -4.34
C PRO A 113 3.21 18.24 -3.14
N GLU A 114 2.25 19.15 -3.30
CA GLU A 114 1.40 19.56 -2.18
C GLU A 114 0.45 18.45 -1.71
N GLN A 115 -0.20 17.77 -2.66
CA GLN A 115 -1.12 16.67 -2.33
C GLN A 115 -0.35 15.44 -1.83
N ALA A 116 0.81 15.14 -2.41
CA ALA A 116 1.66 14.03 -1.98
C ALA A 116 1.99 14.09 -0.48
N ARG A 117 2.25 15.28 0.06
CA ARG A 117 2.57 15.43 1.49
C ARG A 117 1.42 15.15 2.44
N ARG A 118 0.17 15.21 1.96
CA ARG A 118 -1.02 14.82 2.74
C ARG A 118 -1.24 13.30 2.73
N LEU A 119 -0.67 12.59 1.76
CA LEU A 119 -0.88 11.16 1.54
C LEU A 119 0.32 10.31 2.00
N VAL A 120 1.54 10.85 1.90
CA VAL A 120 2.78 10.14 2.18
C VAL A 120 3.72 11.04 2.96
N ASN A 121 4.19 10.54 4.12
CA ASN A 121 5.13 11.28 4.94
C ASN A 121 6.57 11.24 4.36
N THR A 122 7.42 12.16 4.80
CA THR A 122 8.86 12.14 4.48
C THR A 122 9.59 10.96 5.12
N PRO A 123 10.72 10.53 4.54
CA PRO A 123 11.60 9.53 5.16
C PRO A 123 12.04 9.84 6.60
N ASP A 124 12.19 11.12 6.96
CA ASP A 124 12.56 11.55 8.31
C ASP A 124 11.41 11.54 9.33
N ARG A 125 10.15 11.47 8.87
CA ARG A 125 8.97 11.61 9.73
C ARG A 125 8.08 10.37 9.75
N SER A 126 8.21 9.45 8.80
CA SER A 126 7.37 8.27 8.79
C SER A 126 7.74 7.30 9.91
N THR A 127 6.75 6.98 10.72
CA THR A 127 6.82 6.01 11.82
C THR A 127 6.95 4.57 11.32
N HIS A 128 6.64 4.27 10.06
CA HIS A 128 7.00 2.97 9.45
C HIS A 128 8.51 2.77 9.35
N VAL A 129 9.29 3.86 9.20
CA VAL A 129 10.75 3.77 9.09
C VAL A 129 11.38 3.40 10.44
N THR A 130 10.80 3.88 11.54
CA THR A 130 11.23 3.53 12.91
C THR A 130 10.62 2.22 13.41
N GLY A 131 9.65 1.65 12.69
CA GLY A 131 8.93 0.43 13.09
C GLY A 131 7.79 0.68 14.06
N ASP A 132 7.41 1.94 14.28
CA ASP A 132 6.38 2.35 15.25
C ASP A 132 4.96 2.43 14.66
N ALA A 133 4.80 2.07 13.37
CA ALA A 133 3.51 2.07 12.69
C ALA A 133 3.25 0.79 11.89
N VAL A 134 1.96 0.52 11.70
CA VAL A 134 1.46 -0.57 10.89
C VAL A 134 0.20 -0.16 10.13
N ASP A 135 0.14 -0.56 8.86
CA ASP A 135 -1.03 -0.45 8.00
C ASP A 135 -1.72 -1.81 7.95
N VAL A 136 -2.93 -1.84 8.49
CA VAL A 136 -3.74 -3.04 8.63
C VAL A 136 -4.69 -3.19 7.45
N GLY A 137 -5.13 -4.42 7.20
CA GLY A 137 -6.27 -4.70 6.36
C GLY A 137 -6.94 -6.02 6.75
N PRO A 138 -8.05 -6.38 6.08
CA PRO A 138 -8.84 -5.53 5.17
C PRO A 138 -9.64 -4.47 5.95
N VAL A 139 -10.46 -3.66 5.27
CA VAL A 139 -11.30 -2.59 5.88
C VAL A 139 -12.11 -3.06 7.09
N GLU A 140 -12.55 -4.32 7.10
CA GLU A 140 -13.23 -4.89 8.27
C GLU A 140 -12.32 -4.92 9.51
N ALA A 141 -11.05 -5.32 9.36
CA ALA A 141 -10.07 -5.32 10.43
C ALA A 141 -9.73 -3.90 10.90
N ASP A 142 -9.61 -2.94 9.98
CA ASP A 142 -9.44 -1.52 10.31
C ASP A 142 -10.57 -1.03 11.21
N ARG A 143 -11.82 -1.34 10.83
CA ARG A 143 -13.00 -0.98 11.61
C ARG A 143 -13.09 -1.71 12.94
N TRP A 144 -12.63 -2.95 13.01
CA TRP A 144 -12.53 -3.67 14.27
C TRP A 144 -11.51 -2.98 15.19
N LEU A 145 -10.33 -2.63 14.70
CA LEU A 145 -9.32 -1.90 15.47
C LEU A 145 -9.77 -0.50 15.88
N GLN A 146 -10.56 0.22 15.09
CA GLN A 146 -11.15 1.49 15.52
C GLN A 146 -12.04 1.35 16.77
N ARG A 147 -12.68 0.21 16.97
CA ARG A 147 -13.58 -0.05 18.11
C ARG A 147 -12.86 -0.72 19.28
N HIS A 148 -11.92 -1.62 19.00
CA HIS A 148 -11.32 -2.52 19.98
C HIS A 148 -9.82 -2.25 20.22
N GLY A 149 -9.16 -1.54 19.30
CA GLY A 149 -7.71 -1.31 19.29
C GLY A 149 -7.18 -0.63 20.54
N GLY A 150 -7.98 0.26 21.15
CA GLY A 150 -7.61 0.94 22.39
C GLY A 150 -7.28 -0.01 23.54
N ALA A 151 -7.90 -1.20 23.61
CA ALA A 151 -7.58 -2.21 24.62
C ALA A 151 -6.15 -2.78 24.49
N TYR A 152 -5.54 -2.64 23.31
CA TYR A 152 -4.18 -3.08 22.99
C TYR A 152 -3.20 -1.91 22.86
N GLY A 153 -3.66 -0.67 23.07
CA GLY A 153 -2.87 0.54 22.81
C GLY A 153 -2.75 0.92 21.34
N LEU A 154 -3.45 0.23 20.44
CA LEU A 154 -3.44 0.48 19.00
C LEU A 154 -4.43 1.61 18.67
N CYS A 155 -3.91 2.75 18.25
CA CYS A 155 -4.70 3.94 17.94
C CYS A 155 -4.54 4.33 16.48
N GLN A 156 -5.67 4.63 15.82
CA GLN A 156 -5.65 5.26 14.51
C GLN A 156 -5.05 6.67 14.66
N ILE A 157 -4.05 6.99 13.83
CA ILE A 157 -3.34 8.28 13.94
C ILE A 157 -3.92 9.33 13.01
N TYR A 158 -4.23 8.97 11.76
CA TYR A 158 -4.69 9.92 10.75
C TYR A 158 -6.15 9.65 10.37
N ALA A 159 -6.98 10.70 10.34
CA ALA A 159 -8.40 10.61 10.07
C ALA A 159 -8.73 10.13 8.64
N ASN A 160 -7.85 10.41 7.69
CA ASN A 160 -7.93 9.99 6.29
C ASN A 160 -7.37 8.57 6.02
N GLU A 161 -6.68 7.95 6.98
CA GLU A 161 -6.01 6.65 6.82
C GLU A 161 -6.55 5.67 7.88
N ILE A 162 -7.71 5.07 7.59
CA ILE A 162 -8.38 4.16 8.53
C ILE A 162 -7.57 2.91 8.88
N TRP A 163 -6.57 2.60 8.04
CA TRP A 163 -5.69 1.46 8.15
C TRP A 163 -4.42 1.73 8.98
N HIS A 164 -4.05 2.99 9.26
CA HIS A 164 -2.78 3.35 9.90
C HIS A 164 -2.91 3.38 11.43
N PHE A 165 -2.23 2.45 12.11
CA PHE A 165 -2.25 2.31 13.57
C PHE A 165 -0.84 2.41 14.18
N GLU A 166 -0.77 3.03 15.35
CA GLU A 166 0.45 3.10 16.16
C GLU A 166 0.14 2.83 17.64
N LEU A 167 1.17 2.50 18.41
CA LEU A 167 1.04 2.43 19.87
C LEU A 167 0.93 3.84 20.47
N ARG A 168 -0.10 4.04 21.31
CA ARG A 168 -0.30 5.27 22.08
C ARG A 168 -0.88 4.96 23.47
N SER A 169 -0.65 5.90 24.39
CA SER A 169 -1.32 5.89 25.70
C SER A 169 -2.83 5.98 25.55
N GLN A 170 -3.57 5.32 26.46
CA GLN A 170 -5.03 5.39 26.50
C GLN A 170 -5.55 6.52 27.42
N PRO A 171 -6.66 7.19 27.07
CA PRO A 171 -7.43 7.01 25.83
C PRO A 171 -6.65 7.48 24.60
N CYS A 172 -6.93 6.90 23.43
CA CYS A 172 -6.28 7.30 22.17
C CYS A 172 -6.33 8.82 21.97
N PRO A 173 -5.22 9.44 21.51
CA PRO A 173 -5.20 10.88 21.24
C PRO A 173 -6.14 11.24 20.09
N PRO A 174 -6.55 12.52 19.95
CA PRO A 174 -7.28 12.98 18.78
C PRO A 174 -6.50 12.68 17.50
N MET A 175 -7.21 12.18 16.48
CA MET A 175 -6.62 11.92 15.17
C MET A 175 -6.14 13.21 14.52
N LEU A 176 -4.99 13.13 13.86
CA LEU A 176 -4.50 14.15 12.95
C LEU A 176 -5.32 14.12 11.65
N PRO A 177 -5.47 15.23 10.92
CA PRO A 177 -6.26 15.25 9.70
C PRO A 177 -5.67 14.37 8.59
N ASP A 178 -4.34 14.40 8.42
CA ASP A 178 -3.59 13.68 7.39
C ASP A 178 -2.09 13.60 7.72
N ALA A 179 -1.32 12.88 6.89
CA ALA A 179 0.12 12.64 7.08
C ALA A 179 0.96 13.93 7.18
N SER A 180 0.49 15.06 6.66
CA SER A 180 1.24 16.32 6.72
C SER A 180 1.29 16.90 8.14
N ALA A 181 0.33 16.53 8.99
CA ALA A 181 0.21 17.00 10.37
C ALA A 181 0.99 16.16 11.40
N GLY A 182 1.57 15.01 11.00
CA GLY A 182 2.32 14.09 11.88
C GLY A 182 3.82 14.09 11.61
#